data_AF-A0A2J6HZF4-F1
#
_entry.id   AF-A0A2J6HZF4-F1
#
_cell.length_a   1.000
_cell.length_b   1.000
_cell.length_c   1.000
_cell.angle_alpha   90.00
_cell.angle_beta   90.00
_cell.angle_gamma   90.00
#
_symmetry.space_group_name_H-M   'P 1'
#
loop_
_entity.id
_entity.type
_entity.pdbx_description
1 polymer ?
#
loop_
_entity_poly.entity_id
_entity_poly.type
_entity_poly.pdbx_seq_one_letter_code
_entity_poly.pdbx_strand_id
1 'polypeptide(L)'
;MKKLLLFSIILFLLSACNSPDPQQEKELAEQVLKTYFDAMGARNWDAVKENATSNMRLVEDGLIWNNDSLIASISENWSKYDITYDITVLETEIEKNCARIIYRNHGNATYRTDIIHINWIETASLIKQNGKWKIAMIHSSVDHYHNYDHLSSHEIQVPELSIYDKHERAVSMIYYNILTGISVAKKHGISVRDYATGCANNFKYDWNKEAGFEGLVKGVLQNFENFRYRYDYPIEIIENTANRVLIKWRNNYKQEFVNGPVYDISYAEYNLWFETLFNVIAEYLGATLTYEEIEGDWILITIEKKL
;
A
#
# COMPACT_ATOMS: atom_id res chain seq x y z
N MET A 1 21.58 -22.77 -81.51
CA MET A 1 20.57 -23.25 -80.54
C MET A 1 21.13 -23.50 -79.13
N LYS A 2 22.28 -24.18 -78.95
CA LYS A 2 22.91 -24.39 -77.61
C LYS A 2 23.26 -23.11 -76.83
N LYS A 3 23.61 -22.00 -77.52
CA LYS A 3 23.91 -20.70 -76.88
C LYS A 3 22.66 -19.92 -76.42
N LEU A 4 21.48 -20.20 -77.00
CA LEU A 4 20.21 -19.60 -76.58
C LEU A 4 19.64 -20.29 -75.32
N LEU A 5 19.88 -21.59 -75.19
CA LEU A 5 19.46 -22.37 -74.02
C LEU A 5 20.26 -22.00 -72.76
N LEU A 6 21.56 -21.67 -72.89
CA LEU A 6 22.40 -21.24 -71.77
C LEU A 6 21.98 -19.88 -71.19
N PHE A 7 21.50 -18.96 -72.03
CA PHE A 7 21.09 -17.62 -71.60
C PHE A 7 19.76 -17.65 -70.83
N SER A 8 18.86 -18.59 -71.16
CA SER A 8 17.58 -18.77 -70.46
C SER A 8 17.74 -19.38 -69.06
N ILE A 9 18.80 -20.16 -68.81
CA ILE A 9 19.08 -20.76 -67.49
C ILE A 9 19.66 -19.71 -66.53
N ILE A 10 20.47 -18.77 -67.03
CA ILE A 10 21.07 -17.70 -66.22
C ILE A 10 20.01 -16.67 -65.79
N LEU A 11 19.00 -16.39 -66.63
CA LEU A 11 17.92 -15.47 -66.29
C LEU A 11 16.94 -16.05 -65.24
N PHE A 12 16.77 -17.37 -65.22
CA PHE A 12 15.98 -18.06 -64.17
C PHE A 12 16.71 -18.13 -62.82
N LEU A 13 18.04 -18.22 -62.81
CA LEU A 13 18.85 -18.26 -61.58
C LEU A 13 18.90 -16.90 -60.85
N LEU A 14 18.73 -15.79 -61.56
CA LEU A 14 18.71 -14.44 -60.97
C LEU A 14 17.34 -14.07 -60.34
N SER A 15 16.30 -14.88 -60.56
CA SER A 15 14.97 -14.65 -59.98
C SER A 15 14.74 -15.38 -58.64
N ALA A 16 15.74 -16.14 -58.16
CA ALA A 16 15.56 -17.12 -57.08
C ALA A 16 16.02 -16.68 -55.68
N CYS A 17 16.45 -15.42 -55.48
CA CYS A 17 16.90 -14.94 -54.16
C CYS A 17 16.40 -13.53 -53.83
N ASN A 18 15.11 -13.25 -53.98
CA ASN A 18 14.50 -12.16 -53.22
C ASN A 18 14.11 -12.71 -51.85
N SER A 19 15.08 -12.79 -50.94
CA SER A 19 14.74 -12.93 -49.53
C SER A 19 13.92 -11.68 -49.15
N PRO A 20 12.75 -11.84 -48.50
CA PRO A 20 11.95 -10.69 -48.08
C PRO A 20 12.79 -9.72 -47.28
N ASP A 21 12.59 -8.41 -47.50
CA ASP A 21 13.27 -7.38 -46.72
C ASP A 21 12.96 -7.59 -45.22
N PRO A 22 13.98 -7.82 -44.37
CA PRO A 22 13.77 -8.03 -42.95
C PRO A 22 12.95 -6.92 -42.27
N GLN A 23 13.10 -5.68 -42.72
CA GLN A 23 12.34 -4.56 -42.16
C GLN A 23 10.86 -4.63 -42.58
N GLN A 24 10.59 -4.94 -43.84
CA GLN A 24 9.23 -5.15 -44.34
C GLN A 24 8.53 -6.30 -43.61
N GLU A 25 9.24 -7.40 -43.32
CA GLU A 25 8.67 -8.53 -42.57
C GLU A 25 8.31 -8.16 -41.13
N LYS A 26 9.10 -7.32 -40.47
CA LYS A 26 8.77 -6.76 -39.15
C LYS A 26 7.49 -5.95 -39.19
N GLU A 27 7.40 -5.01 -40.14
CA GLU A 27 6.23 -4.14 -40.29
C GLU A 27 4.96 -4.94 -40.59
N LEU A 28 5.05 -5.98 -41.42
CA LEU A 28 3.91 -6.87 -41.70
C LEU A 28 3.47 -7.66 -40.46
N ALA A 29 4.41 -8.16 -39.64
CA ALA A 29 4.08 -8.86 -38.41
C ALA A 29 3.42 -7.94 -37.37
N GLU A 30 3.95 -6.73 -37.19
CA GLU A 30 3.38 -5.69 -36.32
C GLU A 30 2.00 -5.23 -36.78
N GLN A 31 1.78 -5.14 -38.10
CA GLN A 31 0.48 -4.80 -38.66
C GLN A 31 -0.56 -5.88 -38.39
N VAL A 32 -0.20 -7.17 -38.46
CA VAL A 32 -1.11 -8.28 -38.10
C VAL A 32 -1.50 -8.19 -36.63
N LEU A 33 -0.56 -7.85 -35.74
CA LEU A 33 -0.84 -7.61 -34.32
C LEU A 33 -1.86 -6.49 -34.11
N LYS A 34 -1.63 -5.31 -34.69
CA LYS A 34 -2.55 -4.16 -34.60
C LYS A 34 -3.93 -4.49 -35.17
N THR A 35 -3.97 -5.11 -36.35
CA THR A 35 -5.22 -5.51 -37.02
C THR A 35 -6.02 -6.51 -36.19
N TYR A 36 -5.36 -7.43 -35.47
CA TYR A 36 -6.02 -8.36 -34.57
C TYR A 36 -6.75 -7.64 -33.42
N PHE A 37 -6.08 -6.70 -32.75
CA PHE A 37 -6.68 -5.92 -31.67
C PHE A 37 -7.74 -4.93 -32.15
N ASP A 38 -7.53 -4.25 -33.27
CA ASP A 38 -8.54 -3.40 -33.91
C ASP A 38 -9.81 -4.20 -34.25
N ALA A 39 -9.64 -5.42 -34.79
CA ALA A 39 -10.74 -6.33 -35.06
C ALA A 39 -11.47 -6.79 -33.79
N MET A 40 -10.75 -6.99 -32.67
CA MET A 40 -11.39 -7.29 -31.39
C MET A 40 -12.24 -6.13 -30.88
N GLY A 41 -11.72 -4.90 -30.91
CA GLY A 41 -12.46 -3.70 -30.51
C GLY A 41 -13.69 -3.45 -31.37
N ALA A 42 -13.54 -3.60 -32.69
CA ALA A 42 -14.62 -3.49 -33.67
C ALA A 42 -15.59 -4.70 -33.68
N ARG A 43 -15.33 -5.73 -32.85
CA ARG A 43 -16.09 -6.98 -32.80
C ARG A 43 -16.19 -7.72 -34.13
N ASN A 44 -15.16 -7.58 -34.98
CA ASN A 44 -15.04 -8.31 -36.25
C ASN A 44 -14.39 -9.67 -36.01
N TRP A 45 -15.18 -10.64 -35.56
CA TRP A 45 -14.73 -11.97 -35.16
C TRP A 45 -14.09 -12.78 -36.29
N ASP A 46 -14.51 -12.55 -37.53
CA ASP A 46 -13.90 -13.20 -38.69
C ASP A 46 -12.48 -12.68 -38.92
N ALA A 47 -12.26 -11.36 -38.81
CA ALA A 47 -10.93 -10.76 -38.91
C ALA A 47 -10.01 -11.16 -37.74
N VAL A 48 -10.55 -11.28 -36.51
CA VAL A 48 -9.80 -11.84 -35.36
C VAL A 48 -9.30 -13.24 -35.69
N LYS A 49 -10.17 -14.12 -36.21
CA LYS A 49 -9.80 -15.49 -36.60
C LYS A 49 -8.87 -15.54 -37.81
N GLU A 50 -9.00 -14.62 -38.76
CA GLU A 50 -8.12 -14.57 -39.94
C GLU A 50 -6.68 -14.21 -39.56
N ASN A 51 -6.49 -13.28 -38.61
CA ASN A 51 -5.18 -12.80 -38.17
C ASN A 51 -4.49 -13.71 -37.13
N ALA A 52 -5.16 -14.76 -36.68
CA ALA A 52 -4.61 -15.75 -35.76
C ALA A 52 -4.54 -17.15 -36.39
N THR A 53 -3.75 -18.03 -35.78
CA THR A 53 -3.79 -19.46 -36.12
C THR A 53 -5.06 -20.08 -35.52
N SER A 54 -5.53 -21.18 -36.11
CA SER A 54 -6.70 -21.91 -35.58
C SER A 54 -6.49 -22.46 -34.17
N ASN A 55 -5.23 -22.66 -33.76
CA ASN A 55 -4.84 -23.14 -32.45
C ASN A 55 -4.20 -22.06 -31.56
N MET A 56 -4.46 -20.77 -31.83
CA MET A 56 -3.90 -19.67 -31.06
C MET A 56 -4.17 -19.82 -29.55
N ARG A 57 -3.20 -19.39 -28.73
CA ARG A 57 -3.33 -19.35 -27.26
C ARG A 57 -3.04 -17.97 -26.69
N LEU A 58 -3.93 -17.46 -25.85
CA LEU A 58 -3.64 -16.31 -24.98
C LEU A 58 -3.50 -16.80 -23.54
N VAL A 59 -2.39 -16.48 -22.88
CA VAL A 59 -2.15 -16.80 -21.47
C VAL A 59 -2.20 -15.51 -20.67
N GLU A 60 -3.11 -15.44 -19.72
CA GLU A 60 -3.37 -14.25 -18.89
C GLU A 60 -4.00 -14.68 -17.57
N ASP A 61 -3.57 -14.11 -16.44
CA ASP A 61 -4.15 -14.34 -15.10
C ASP A 61 -4.33 -15.81 -14.71
N GLY A 62 -3.38 -16.67 -15.12
CA GLY A 62 -3.42 -18.11 -14.86
C GLY A 62 -4.43 -18.88 -15.73
N LEU A 63 -5.08 -18.22 -16.68
CA LEU A 63 -6.01 -18.80 -17.65
C LEU A 63 -5.35 -18.97 -19.02
N ILE A 64 -5.89 -19.91 -19.80
CA ILE A 64 -5.48 -20.17 -21.18
C ILE A 64 -6.70 -20.05 -22.07
N TRP A 65 -6.67 -19.06 -22.96
CA TRP A 65 -7.73 -18.73 -23.89
C TRP A 65 -7.39 -19.19 -25.31
N ASN A 66 -8.41 -19.44 -26.12
CA ASN A 66 -8.32 -19.52 -27.57
C ASN A 66 -9.24 -18.45 -28.18
N ASN A 67 -9.26 -18.32 -29.52
CA ASN A 67 -10.13 -17.33 -30.17
C ASN A 67 -11.60 -17.46 -29.75
N ASP A 68 -12.15 -18.67 -29.70
CA ASP A 68 -13.56 -18.87 -29.38
C ASP A 68 -13.88 -18.51 -27.92
N SER A 69 -13.04 -18.90 -26.95
CA SER A 69 -13.26 -18.57 -25.54
C SER A 69 -13.04 -17.08 -25.24
N LEU A 70 -12.10 -16.44 -25.94
CA LEU A 70 -11.89 -14.99 -25.84
C LEU A 70 -13.08 -14.22 -26.43
N ILE A 71 -13.52 -14.59 -27.65
CA ILE A 71 -14.68 -13.97 -28.31
C ILE A 71 -15.94 -14.15 -27.46
N ALA A 72 -16.16 -15.33 -26.88
CA ALA A 72 -17.29 -15.58 -25.99
C ALA A 72 -17.24 -14.66 -24.76
N SER A 73 -16.08 -14.56 -24.10
CA SER A 73 -15.91 -13.68 -22.93
C SER A 73 -16.18 -12.21 -23.26
N ILE A 74 -15.66 -11.70 -24.38
CA ILE A 74 -15.90 -10.31 -24.81
C ILE A 74 -17.37 -10.09 -25.20
N SER A 75 -18.00 -11.08 -25.84
CA SER A 75 -19.39 -11.01 -26.27
C SER A 75 -20.37 -11.14 -25.12
N GLU A 76 -20.01 -11.81 -24.03
CA GLU A 76 -20.88 -11.99 -22.86
C GLU A 76 -20.60 -10.92 -21.81
N ASN A 77 -19.37 -10.88 -21.29
CA ASN A 77 -19.00 -10.09 -20.12
C ASN A 77 -18.76 -8.62 -20.46
N TRP A 78 -18.34 -8.33 -21.69
CA TRP A 78 -17.99 -6.99 -22.14
C TRP A 78 -18.93 -6.43 -23.21
N SER A 79 -20.06 -7.08 -23.49
CA SER A 79 -21.04 -6.67 -24.53
C SER A 79 -21.49 -5.22 -24.45
N LYS A 80 -21.64 -4.68 -23.24
CA LYS A 80 -22.11 -3.32 -23.02
C LYS A 80 -21.05 -2.24 -23.23
N TYR A 81 -19.77 -2.60 -23.24
CA TYR A 81 -18.68 -1.64 -23.40
C TYR A 81 -18.28 -1.49 -24.86
N ASP A 82 -17.98 -0.24 -25.24
CA ASP A 82 -17.17 0.05 -26.42
C ASP A 82 -15.70 -0.06 -26.03
N ILE A 83 -14.94 -0.90 -26.74
CA ILE A 83 -13.58 -1.28 -26.37
C ILE A 83 -12.62 -0.88 -27.49
N THR A 84 -11.58 -0.12 -27.16
CA THR A 84 -10.49 0.22 -28.07
C THR A 84 -9.15 -0.20 -27.48
N TYR A 85 -8.22 -0.61 -28.33
CA TYR A 85 -6.88 -1.00 -27.95
C TYR A 85 -5.87 -0.07 -28.61
N ASP A 86 -4.90 0.43 -27.85
CA ASP A 86 -3.77 1.20 -28.38
C ASP A 86 -2.47 0.40 -28.16
N ILE A 87 -1.80 0.07 -29.27
CA ILE A 87 -0.67 -0.85 -29.30
C ILE A 87 0.61 -0.09 -29.59
N THR A 88 1.51 -0.05 -28.59
CA THR A 88 2.87 0.48 -28.71
C THR A 88 3.89 -0.65 -28.76
N VAL A 89 4.49 -0.90 -29.92
CA VAL A 89 5.53 -1.91 -30.08
C VAL A 89 6.82 -1.42 -29.42
N LEU A 90 7.41 -2.26 -28.58
CA LEU A 90 8.69 -2.01 -27.90
C LEU A 90 9.84 -2.70 -28.62
N GLU A 91 9.61 -3.92 -29.08
CA GLU A 91 10.63 -4.74 -29.74
C GLU A 91 9.99 -5.75 -30.69
N THR A 92 10.60 -5.93 -31.86
CA THR A 92 10.24 -6.98 -32.83
C THR A 92 11.48 -7.71 -33.31
N GLU A 93 11.44 -9.03 -33.17
CA GLU A 93 12.44 -9.96 -33.69
C GLU A 93 11.79 -10.93 -34.68
N ILE A 94 12.49 -11.19 -35.79
CA ILE A 94 12.08 -12.16 -36.80
C ILE A 94 13.15 -13.24 -36.90
N GLU A 95 12.73 -14.50 -36.78
CA GLU A 95 13.56 -15.66 -37.06
C GLU A 95 12.83 -16.59 -38.03
N LYS A 96 13.26 -16.58 -39.30
CA LYS A 96 12.69 -17.37 -40.40
C LYS A 96 11.18 -17.13 -40.55
N ASN A 97 10.36 -18.08 -40.10
CA ASN A 97 8.91 -18.06 -40.19
C ASN A 97 8.24 -17.77 -38.83
N CYS A 98 9.00 -17.27 -37.87
CA CYS A 98 8.52 -16.88 -36.54
C CYS A 98 8.83 -15.40 -36.30
N ALA A 99 7.91 -14.71 -35.65
CA ALA A 99 8.12 -13.37 -35.12
C ALA A 99 7.82 -13.36 -33.63
N ARG A 100 8.58 -12.58 -32.87
CA ARG A 100 8.31 -12.28 -31.47
C ARG A 100 8.20 -10.76 -31.34
N ILE A 101 7.08 -10.31 -30.77
CA ILE A 101 6.79 -8.88 -30.59
C ILE A 101 6.53 -8.65 -29.10
N ILE A 102 7.29 -7.74 -28.49
CA ILE A 102 7.03 -7.22 -27.14
C ILE A 102 6.38 -5.85 -27.31
N TYR A 103 5.24 -5.64 -26.66
CA TYR A 103 4.45 -4.43 -26.83
C TYR A 103 3.72 -4.06 -25.54
N ARG A 104 3.33 -2.79 -25.46
CA ARG A 104 2.30 -2.33 -24.52
C ARG A 104 0.96 -2.28 -25.23
N ASN A 105 -0.07 -2.71 -24.52
CA ASN A 105 -1.44 -2.63 -24.96
C ASN A 105 -2.24 -1.79 -23.95
N HIS A 106 -2.86 -0.72 -24.40
CA HIS A 106 -3.72 0.12 -23.59
C HIS A 106 -5.17 -0.07 -24.04
N GLY A 107 -5.90 -0.91 -23.32
CA GLY A 107 -7.33 -1.14 -23.50
C GLY A 107 -8.16 -0.11 -22.78
N ASN A 108 -9.08 0.50 -23.51
CA ASN A 108 -10.07 1.45 -23.00
C ASN A 108 -11.45 0.86 -23.24
N ALA A 109 -12.22 0.66 -22.18
CA ALA A 109 -13.60 0.18 -22.24
C ALA A 109 -14.53 1.25 -21.65
N THR A 110 -15.49 1.73 -22.44
CA THR A 110 -16.41 2.81 -22.04
C THR A 110 -17.87 2.36 -22.11
N TYR A 111 -18.66 2.72 -21.10
CA TYR A 111 -20.10 2.53 -21.09
C TYR A 111 -20.78 3.59 -20.22
N ARG A 112 -21.51 4.52 -20.86
CA ARG A 112 -22.12 5.69 -20.18
C ARG A 112 -21.07 6.53 -19.46
N THR A 113 -21.09 6.54 -18.13
CA THR A 113 -20.12 7.22 -17.26
C THR A 113 -19.01 6.30 -16.78
N ASP A 114 -19.16 4.98 -17.00
CA ASP A 114 -18.17 4.00 -16.59
C ASP A 114 -17.04 3.98 -17.62
N ILE A 115 -15.83 4.25 -17.17
CA ILE A 115 -14.62 4.19 -17.98
C ILE A 115 -13.65 3.24 -17.26
N ILE A 116 -13.24 2.19 -17.97
CA ILE A 116 -12.29 1.20 -17.50
C ILE A 116 -11.07 1.28 -18.41
N HIS A 117 -9.90 1.44 -17.81
CA HIS A 117 -8.63 1.44 -18.50
C HIS A 117 -7.80 0.27 -17.99
N ILE A 118 -7.22 -0.49 -18.90
CA ILE A 118 -6.31 -1.58 -18.57
C ILE A 118 -5.11 -1.52 -19.50
N ASN A 119 -3.94 -1.57 -18.90
CA ASN A 119 -2.62 -1.55 -19.50
C ASN A 119 -2.02 -2.94 -19.34
N TRP A 120 -1.50 -3.48 -20.42
CA TRP A 120 -0.75 -4.72 -20.38
C TRP A 120 0.63 -4.50 -20.96
N ILE A 121 1.59 -5.26 -20.43
CA ILE A 121 2.84 -5.56 -21.12
C ILE A 121 2.72 -6.99 -21.66
N GLU A 122 2.80 -7.12 -22.98
CA GLU A 122 2.44 -8.34 -23.68
C GLU A 122 3.57 -8.81 -24.58
N THR A 123 3.63 -10.12 -24.81
CA THR A 123 4.48 -10.75 -25.82
C THR A 123 3.63 -11.57 -26.77
N ALA A 124 3.70 -11.27 -28.06
CA ALA A 124 3.06 -12.05 -29.12
C ALA A 124 4.11 -12.86 -29.89
N SER A 125 3.80 -14.14 -30.12
CA SER A 125 4.51 -15.00 -31.06
C SER A 125 3.65 -15.19 -32.29
N LEU A 126 4.16 -14.83 -33.47
CA LEU A 126 3.50 -15.03 -34.75
C LEU A 126 4.24 -16.09 -35.56
N ILE A 127 3.50 -16.82 -36.38
CA ILE A 127 4.05 -17.77 -37.35
C ILE A 127 3.57 -17.44 -38.76
N LYS A 128 4.42 -17.67 -39.75
CA LYS A 128 4.08 -17.46 -41.16
C LYS A 128 3.44 -18.73 -41.74
N GLN A 129 2.16 -18.64 -42.11
CA GLN A 129 1.40 -19.72 -42.76
C GLN A 129 0.96 -19.26 -44.15
N ASN A 130 1.31 -20.04 -45.19
CA ASN A 130 0.98 -19.73 -46.58
C ASN A 130 1.42 -18.31 -46.99
N GLY A 131 2.59 -17.88 -46.52
CA GLY A 131 3.15 -16.56 -46.82
C GLY A 131 2.56 -15.40 -46.01
N LYS A 132 1.61 -15.64 -45.09
CA LYS A 132 0.98 -14.61 -44.24
C LYS A 132 1.34 -14.82 -42.77
N TRP A 133 1.64 -13.75 -42.04
CA TRP A 133 1.81 -13.79 -40.60
C TRP A 133 0.48 -14.04 -39.89
N LYS A 134 0.50 -14.82 -38.82
CA LYS A 134 -0.65 -15.11 -37.96
C LYS A 134 -0.21 -15.22 -36.50
N ILE A 135 -0.98 -14.66 -35.58
CA ILE A 135 -0.74 -14.77 -34.15
C ILE A 135 -0.95 -16.23 -33.71
N ALA A 136 0.08 -16.83 -33.14
CA ALA A 136 0.05 -18.18 -32.59
C ALA A 136 -0.09 -18.18 -31.06
N MET A 137 0.52 -17.20 -30.39
CA MET A 137 0.43 -17.07 -28.95
C MET A 137 0.52 -15.62 -28.51
N ILE A 138 -0.22 -15.26 -27.46
CA ILE A 138 -0.02 -14.04 -26.69
C ILE A 138 0.19 -14.46 -25.23
N HIS A 139 1.20 -13.90 -24.58
CA HIS A 139 1.32 -13.91 -23.12
C HIS A 139 1.07 -12.49 -22.64
N SER A 140 0.08 -12.33 -21.77
CA SER A 140 -0.34 -11.04 -21.25
C SER A 140 -0.04 -10.94 -19.75
N SER A 141 0.35 -9.76 -19.32
CA SER A 141 0.55 -9.44 -17.92
C SER A 141 0.08 -8.02 -17.68
N VAL A 142 -0.80 -7.86 -16.71
CA VAL A 142 -1.30 -6.56 -16.27
C VAL A 142 -0.11 -5.70 -15.87
N ASP A 143 0.05 -4.55 -16.53
CA ASP A 143 1.06 -3.57 -16.16
C ASP A 143 0.59 -2.83 -14.90
N HIS A 144 0.86 -3.43 -13.75
CA HIS A 144 0.47 -2.89 -12.46
C HIS A 144 1.05 -1.50 -12.20
N TYR A 145 2.13 -1.06 -12.86
CA TYR A 145 2.64 0.30 -12.65
C TYR A 145 1.75 1.36 -13.31
N HIS A 146 1.08 1.02 -14.41
CA HIS A 146 0.27 1.96 -15.20
C HIS A 146 -1.24 1.77 -15.02
N ASN A 147 -1.68 0.71 -14.34
CA ASN A 147 -3.11 0.43 -14.10
C ASN A 147 -3.74 1.03 -12.85
N TYR A 148 -2.96 1.67 -11.99
CA TYR A 148 -3.51 2.35 -10.82
C TYR A 148 -4.04 3.75 -11.11
N ASP A 149 -3.87 4.28 -12.33
CA ASP A 149 -4.28 5.65 -12.67
C ASP A 149 -5.81 5.80 -12.90
N HIS A 150 -6.57 4.70 -12.88
CA HIS A 150 -7.95 4.71 -13.41
C HIS A 150 -9.01 4.03 -12.54
N LEU A 151 -8.63 3.43 -11.41
CA LEU A 151 -9.60 3.23 -10.34
C LEU A 151 -9.99 4.64 -9.87
N SER A 152 -11.25 5.02 -10.09
CA SER A 152 -11.82 6.31 -9.67
C SER A 152 -11.20 6.75 -8.35
N SER A 153 -10.24 7.66 -8.44
CA SER A 153 -9.62 8.29 -7.31
C SER A 153 -10.71 9.15 -6.68
N HIS A 154 -11.45 8.57 -5.73
CA HIS A 154 -11.58 9.30 -4.49
C HIS A 154 -10.14 9.39 -4.00
N GLU A 155 -9.44 10.40 -4.50
CA GLU A 155 -8.06 10.67 -4.16
C GLU A 155 -8.06 10.68 -2.64
N ILE A 156 -7.48 9.65 -2.04
CA ILE A 156 -7.40 9.57 -0.58
C ILE A 156 -6.37 10.64 -0.23
N GLN A 157 -6.87 11.86 -0.06
CA GLN A 157 -6.08 12.99 0.36
C GLN A 157 -5.56 12.66 1.75
N VAL A 158 -4.28 12.90 1.96
CA VAL A 158 -3.74 12.89 3.33
C VAL A 158 -4.55 13.91 4.10
N PRO A 159 -5.27 13.53 5.17
CA PRO A 159 -6.11 14.48 5.88
C PRO A 159 -5.26 15.60 6.45
N GLU A 160 -5.61 16.84 6.13
CA GLU A 160 -5.01 18.02 6.76
C GLU A 160 -5.56 18.16 8.18
N LEU A 161 -4.81 17.66 9.15
CA LEU A 161 -5.13 17.74 10.56
C LEU A 161 -4.55 19.01 11.19
N SER A 162 -5.31 19.66 12.06
CA SER A 162 -4.80 20.76 12.88
C SER A 162 -3.69 20.27 13.83
N ILE A 163 -2.90 21.19 14.40
CA ILE A 163 -1.89 20.80 15.39
C ILE A 163 -2.53 20.13 16.62
N TYR A 164 -3.75 20.54 16.98
CA TYR A 164 -4.52 19.94 18.08
C TYR A 164 -4.97 18.53 17.74
N ASP A 165 -5.51 18.29 16.54
CA ASP A 165 -5.91 16.94 16.11
C ASP A 165 -4.71 16.00 16.02
N LYS A 166 -3.55 16.50 15.55
CA LYS A 166 -2.31 15.72 15.51
C LYS A 166 -1.86 15.35 16.93
N HIS A 167 -1.92 16.28 17.86
CA HIS A 167 -1.57 16.07 19.27
C HIS A 167 -2.52 15.06 19.94
N GLU A 168 -3.82 15.26 19.83
CA GLU A 168 -4.84 14.35 20.39
C GLU A 168 -4.67 12.92 19.87
N ARG A 169 -4.43 12.75 18.56
CA ARG A 169 -4.18 11.44 17.96
C ARG A 169 -2.87 10.82 18.45
N ALA A 170 -1.79 11.60 18.54
CA ALA A 170 -0.50 11.11 19.03
C ALA A 170 -0.61 10.65 20.49
N VAL A 171 -1.25 11.45 21.34
CA VAL A 171 -1.50 11.11 22.75
C VAL A 171 -2.41 9.89 22.87
N SER A 172 -3.49 9.80 22.07
CA SER A 172 -4.36 8.61 22.02
C SER A 172 -3.57 7.34 21.70
N MET A 173 -2.68 7.41 20.70
CA MET A 173 -1.84 6.26 20.33
C MET A 173 -0.94 5.82 21.48
N ILE A 174 -0.36 6.76 22.25
CA ILE A 174 0.45 6.41 23.42
C ILE A 174 -0.41 5.68 24.46
N TYR A 175 -1.60 6.19 24.77
CA TYR A 175 -2.49 5.55 25.74
C TYR A 175 -2.94 4.15 25.30
N TYR A 176 -3.31 3.98 24.02
CA TYR A 176 -3.70 2.66 23.50
C TYR A 176 -2.53 1.68 23.50
N ASN A 177 -1.30 2.14 23.25
CA ASN A 177 -0.11 1.30 23.40
C ASN A 177 0.10 0.85 24.86
N ILE A 178 -0.07 1.76 25.84
CA ILE A 178 0.03 1.41 27.27
C ILE A 178 -1.04 0.38 27.65
N LEU A 179 -2.30 0.62 27.30
CA LEU A 179 -3.40 -0.30 27.63
C LEU A 179 -3.21 -1.67 26.98
N THR A 180 -2.78 -1.71 25.73
CA THR A 180 -2.48 -2.96 25.02
C THR A 180 -1.32 -3.70 25.70
N GLY A 181 -0.27 -2.98 26.10
CA GLY A 181 0.86 -3.54 26.85
C GLY A 181 0.43 -4.18 28.18
N ILE A 182 -0.39 -3.48 28.96
CA ILE A 182 -0.96 -4.01 30.21
C ILE A 182 -1.80 -5.27 29.94
N SER A 183 -2.66 -5.23 28.90
CA SER A 183 -3.53 -6.36 28.54
C SER A 183 -2.71 -7.60 28.15
N VAL A 184 -1.66 -7.42 27.34
CA VAL A 184 -0.73 -8.50 26.95
C VAL A 184 0.02 -9.05 28.17
N ALA A 185 0.51 -8.18 29.06
CA ALA A 185 1.19 -8.61 30.28
C ALA A 185 0.29 -9.48 31.16
N LYS A 186 -0.96 -9.06 31.40
CA LYS A 186 -1.97 -9.82 32.15
C LYS A 186 -2.23 -11.19 31.54
N LYS A 187 -2.34 -11.28 30.21
CA LYS A 187 -2.53 -12.56 29.48
C LYS A 187 -1.37 -13.53 29.68
N HIS A 188 -0.19 -13.05 30.04
CA HIS A 188 0.99 -13.86 30.36
C HIS A 188 1.21 -14.03 31.88
N GLY A 189 0.21 -13.71 32.71
CA GLY A 189 0.30 -13.86 34.16
C GLY A 189 1.17 -12.81 34.87
N ILE A 190 1.55 -11.73 34.18
CA ILE A 190 2.31 -10.63 34.75
C ILE A 190 1.32 -9.61 35.35
N SER A 191 1.53 -9.22 36.60
CA SER A 191 0.67 -8.21 37.23
C SER A 191 0.90 -6.82 36.62
N VAL A 192 -0.09 -5.95 36.71
CA VAL A 192 0.03 -4.55 36.24
C VAL A 192 1.22 -3.84 36.90
N ARG A 193 1.42 -4.08 38.20
CA ARG A 193 2.52 -3.50 38.98
C ARG A 193 3.88 -4.01 38.51
N ASP A 194 4.02 -5.31 38.26
CA ASP A 194 5.28 -5.89 37.79
C ASP A 194 5.63 -5.38 36.38
N TYR A 195 4.63 -5.31 35.50
CA TYR A 195 4.80 -4.74 34.17
C TYR A 195 5.23 -3.27 34.23
N ALA A 196 4.51 -2.44 35.00
CA ALA A 196 4.85 -1.03 35.20
C ALA A 196 6.26 -0.84 35.80
N THR A 197 6.63 -1.67 36.78
CA THR A 197 7.96 -1.66 37.40
C THR A 197 9.05 -2.02 36.38
N GLY A 198 8.80 -3.01 35.51
CA GLY A 198 9.69 -3.36 34.41
C GLY A 198 9.90 -2.18 33.45
N CYS A 199 8.82 -1.53 33.01
CA CYS A 199 8.88 -0.34 32.18
C CYS A 199 9.66 0.80 32.87
N ALA A 200 9.37 1.07 34.14
CA ALA A 200 10.00 2.14 34.91
C ALA A 200 11.50 1.93 35.11
N ASN A 201 11.93 0.68 35.32
CA ASN A 201 13.34 0.35 35.49
C ASN A 201 14.16 0.61 34.23
N ASN A 202 13.55 0.54 33.05
CA ASN A 202 14.19 0.96 31.80
C ASN A 202 14.14 2.49 31.66
N PHE A 203 12.97 3.09 31.87
CA PHE A 203 12.74 4.51 31.60
C PHE A 203 13.44 5.47 32.56
N LYS A 204 13.67 5.08 33.83
CA LYS A 204 14.29 5.95 34.83
C LYS A 204 15.69 6.46 34.44
N TYR A 205 16.42 5.73 33.59
CA TYR A 205 17.75 6.14 33.16
C TYR A 205 17.75 7.26 32.11
N ASP A 206 16.60 7.52 31.48
CA ASP A 206 16.42 8.68 30.60
C ASP A 206 16.26 9.98 31.42
N TRP A 207 16.09 9.88 32.74
CA TRP A 207 16.04 11.01 33.65
C TRP A 207 17.42 11.34 34.19
N ASN A 208 17.76 12.63 34.20
CA ASN A 208 19.02 13.10 34.78
C ASN A 208 19.01 12.90 36.30
N LYS A 209 19.72 11.87 36.77
CA LYS A 209 19.82 11.55 38.20
C LYS A 209 20.34 12.71 39.06
N GLU A 210 21.29 13.49 38.54
CA GLU A 210 21.91 14.61 39.27
C GLU A 210 20.93 15.77 39.50
N ALA A 211 19.88 15.87 38.66
CA ALA A 211 18.84 16.89 38.82
C ALA A 211 17.92 16.60 40.02
N GLY A 212 17.92 15.38 40.57
CA GLY A 212 17.19 14.99 41.77
C GLY A 212 15.73 15.43 41.79
N PHE A 213 15.28 15.96 42.93
CA PHE A 213 13.91 16.45 43.15
C PHE A 213 13.46 17.48 42.11
N GLU A 214 14.29 18.48 41.79
CA GLU A 214 13.91 19.50 40.80
C GLU A 214 13.77 18.91 39.39
N GLY A 215 14.64 17.94 39.05
CA GLY A 215 14.54 17.17 37.81
C GLY A 215 13.24 16.39 37.72
N LEU A 216 12.84 15.74 38.81
CA LEU A 216 11.57 15.03 38.90
C LEU A 216 10.39 15.96 38.66
N VAL A 217 10.30 17.08 39.39
CA VAL A 217 9.19 18.04 39.27
C VAL A 217 9.07 18.56 37.84
N LYS A 218 10.19 18.99 37.23
CA LYS A 218 10.20 19.51 35.85
C LYS A 218 9.77 18.45 34.84
N GLY A 219 10.30 17.24 34.93
CA GLY A 219 9.96 16.18 34.00
C GLY A 219 8.53 15.67 34.17
N VAL A 220 7.98 15.66 35.40
CA VAL A 220 6.56 15.36 35.63
C VAL A 220 5.71 16.43 34.95
N LEU A 221 5.94 17.72 35.19
CA LEU A 221 5.19 18.79 34.53
C LEU A 221 5.25 18.70 33.00
N GLN A 222 6.44 18.44 32.44
CA GLN A 222 6.62 18.28 30.99
C GLN A 222 5.87 17.06 30.44
N ASN A 223 5.96 15.91 31.10
CA ASN A 223 5.27 14.71 30.67
C ASN A 223 3.76 14.86 30.76
N PHE A 224 3.23 15.46 31.83
CA PHE A 224 1.80 15.68 31.98
C PHE A 224 1.25 16.72 31.00
N GLU A 225 2.03 17.74 30.68
CA GLU A 225 1.70 18.69 29.60
C GLU A 225 1.68 18.00 28.23
N ASN A 226 2.66 17.13 27.94
CA ASN A 226 2.70 16.35 26.70
C ASN A 226 1.59 15.29 26.64
N PHE A 227 1.22 14.70 27.76
CA PHE A 227 0.12 13.73 27.82
C PHE A 227 -1.24 14.39 27.89
N ARG A 228 -1.34 15.71 27.90
CA ARG A 228 -2.62 16.40 27.97
C ARG A 228 -3.46 16.13 26.70
N TYR A 229 -4.34 15.14 26.76
CA TYR A 229 -5.30 14.79 25.71
C TYR A 229 -6.11 16.01 25.25
N ARG A 230 -6.79 16.68 26.20
CA ARG A 230 -7.56 17.90 25.91
C ARG A 230 -6.74 19.15 26.21
N TYR A 231 -6.40 19.94 25.18
CA TYR A 231 -5.54 21.12 25.33
C TYR A 231 -6.11 22.19 26.29
N ASP A 232 -7.42 22.21 26.51
CA ASP A 232 -8.13 23.13 27.41
C ASP A 232 -8.15 22.67 28.87
N TYR A 233 -7.57 21.51 29.20
CA TYR A 233 -7.50 21.00 30.57
C TYR A 233 -6.29 21.60 31.30
N PRO A 234 -6.48 22.33 32.40
CA PRO A 234 -5.38 22.99 33.09
C PRO A 234 -4.52 22.03 33.92
N ILE A 235 -3.24 22.38 34.06
CA ILE A 235 -2.31 21.89 35.08
C ILE A 235 -2.00 23.08 36.00
N GLU A 236 -2.25 22.93 37.29
CA GLU A 236 -2.08 23.99 38.29
C GLU A 236 -1.07 23.56 39.35
N ILE A 237 -0.11 24.41 39.67
CA ILE A 237 0.78 24.19 40.82
C ILE A 237 0.13 24.87 42.04
N ILE A 238 -0.24 24.07 43.04
CA ILE A 238 -0.93 24.52 44.26
C ILE A 238 0.08 24.87 45.36
N GLU A 239 1.18 24.12 45.42
CA GLU A 239 2.27 24.34 46.38
C GLU A 239 3.60 24.14 45.66
N ASN A 240 4.57 25.02 45.93
CA ASN A 240 5.92 24.91 45.39
C ASN A 240 6.93 25.36 46.44
N THR A 241 7.53 24.39 47.11
CA THR A 241 8.58 24.59 48.12
C THR A 241 9.84 23.81 47.72
N ALA A 242 10.94 24.05 48.44
CA ALA A 242 12.21 23.36 48.19
C ALA A 242 12.15 21.83 48.39
N ASN A 243 11.15 21.32 49.12
CA ASN A 243 11.03 19.91 49.46
C ASN A 243 9.69 19.29 49.06
N ARG A 244 8.74 20.08 48.53
CA ARG A 244 7.39 19.62 48.26
C ARG A 244 6.73 20.44 47.15
N VAL A 245 6.12 19.75 46.20
CA VAL A 245 5.31 20.35 45.14
C VAL A 245 3.97 19.63 45.06
N LEU A 246 2.89 20.40 45.05
CA LEU A 246 1.53 19.89 44.81
C LEU A 246 1.07 20.37 43.44
N ILE A 247 0.70 19.42 42.58
CA ILE A 247 0.22 19.68 41.23
C ILE A 247 -1.21 19.17 41.13
N LYS A 248 -2.12 20.02 40.71
CA LYS A 248 -3.49 19.67 40.42
C LYS A 248 -3.64 19.54 38.90
N TRP A 249 -4.04 18.37 38.45
CA TRP A 249 -4.16 18.03 37.04
C TRP A 249 -5.56 17.53 36.74
N ARG A 250 -6.22 18.10 35.74
CA ARG A 250 -7.53 17.59 35.33
C ARG A 250 -7.33 16.32 34.52
N ASN A 251 -7.83 15.22 35.07
CA ASN A 251 -7.84 13.91 34.48
C ASN A 251 -8.43 13.98 33.08
N ASN A 252 -7.58 13.66 32.13
CA ASN A 252 -7.85 13.85 30.72
C ASN A 252 -8.21 12.54 30.01
N TYR A 253 -8.27 11.42 30.73
CA TYR A 253 -8.42 10.09 30.14
C TYR A 253 -9.47 9.22 30.84
N LYS A 254 -9.96 9.60 32.03
CA LYS A 254 -11.08 8.93 32.74
C LYS A 254 -12.34 8.81 31.88
N GLN A 255 -12.57 9.79 30.99
CA GLN A 255 -13.69 9.79 30.06
C GLN A 255 -13.68 8.59 29.08
N GLU A 256 -12.52 8.01 28.77
CA GLU A 256 -12.43 6.84 27.89
C GLU A 256 -12.96 5.56 28.55
N PHE A 257 -13.07 5.56 29.88
CA PHE A 257 -13.54 4.40 30.66
C PHE A 257 -15.00 4.52 31.10
N VAL A 258 -15.74 5.55 30.67
CA VAL A 258 -17.15 5.74 31.05
C VAL A 258 -18.05 4.58 30.63
N ASN A 259 -17.68 3.89 29.54
CA ASN A 259 -18.38 2.73 29.01
C ASN A 259 -17.85 1.40 29.57
N GLY A 260 -16.96 1.44 30.56
CA GLY A 260 -16.35 0.27 31.18
C GLY A 260 -14.87 0.08 30.82
N PRO A 261 -14.31 -1.11 31.11
CA PRO A 261 -12.91 -1.43 30.81
C PRO A 261 -12.57 -1.30 29.32
N VAL A 262 -11.36 -0.80 29.03
CA VAL A 262 -10.82 -0.68 27.66
C VAL A 262 -9.72 -1.72 27.50
N TYR A 263 -9.81 -2.58 26.48
CA TYR A 263 -8.89 -3.72 26.27
C TYR A 263 -8.75 -4.66 27.48
N ASP A 264 -9.86 -4.88 28.22
CA ASP A 264 -9.91 -5.65 29.48
C ASP A 264 -9.09 -5.02 30.64
N ILE A 265 -8.80 -3.72 30.54
CA ILE A 265 -8.12 -2.93 31.56
C ILE A 265 -9.13 -1.97 32.18
N SER A 266 -9.30 -2.06 33.49
CA SER A 266 -10.08 -1.08 34.25
C SER A 266 -9.31 0.23 34.40
N TYR A 267 -10.04 1.32 34.62
CA TYR A 267 -9.43 2.62 34.91
C TYR A 267 -8.51 2.59 36.16
N ALA A 268 -8.87 1.82 37.18
CA ALA A 268 -8.04 1.64 38.37
C ALA A 268 -6.70 0.93 38.05
N GLU A 269 -6.70 -0.06 37.15
CA GLU A 269 -5.47 -0.73 36.70
C GLU A 269 -4.60 0.21 35.87
N TYR A 270 -5.22 1.03 35.02
CA TYR A 270 -4.49 2.06 34.28
C TYR A 270 -3.81 3.08 35.21
N ASN A 271 -4.51 3.58 36.23
CA ASN A 271 -3.93 4.47 37.23
C ASN A 271 -2.81 3.79 38.04
N LEU A 272 -3.01 2.53 38.44
CA LEU A 272 -1.98 1.76 39.15
C LEU A 272 -0.70 1.64 38.32
N TRP A 273 -0.82 1.50 37.00
CA TRP A 273 0.34 1.46 36.10
C TRP A 273 1.11 2.79 36.13
N PHE A 274 0.41 3.93 35.98
CA PHE A 274 1.02 5.26 36.02
C PHE A 274 1.64 5.59 37.38
N GLU A 275 0.91 5.30 38.46
CA GLU A 275 1.41 5.47 39.83
C GLU A 275 2.70 4.67 40.05
N THR A 276 2.68 3.38 39.70
CA THR A 276 3.85 2.52 39.86
C THR A 276 5.04 3.03 39.03
N LEU A 277 4.80 3.44 37.78
CA LEU A 277 5.83 3.95 36.89
C LEU A 277 6.53 5.17 37.51
N PHE A 278 5.76 6.18 37.92
CA PHE A 278 6.31 7.42 38.45
C PHE A 278 6.89 7.26 39.86
N ASN A 279 6.40 6.33 40.68
CA ASN A 279 6.98 6.06 41.99
C ASN A 279 8.40 5.50 41.89
N VAL A 280 8.66 4.61 40.93
CA VAL A 280 10.02 4.06 40.69
C VAL A 280 10.97 5.15 40.19
N ILE A 281 10.50 6.06 39.35
CA ILE A 281 11.29 7.20 38.85
C ILE A 281 11.57 8.19 40.00
N ALA A 282 10.55 8.48 40.82
CA ALA A 282 10.70 9.36 41.97
C ALA A 282 11.72 8.83 42.97
N GLU A 283 11.66 7.53 43.28
CA GLU A 283 12.66 6.85 44.11
C GLU A 283 14.07 7.02 43.56
N TYR A 284 14.25 6.82 42.25
CA TYR A 284 15.54 6.97 41.57
C TYR A 284 16.13 8.38 41.70
N LEU A 285 15.26 9.40 41.77
CA LEU A 285 15.61 10.81 41.89
C LEU A 285 15.60 11.34 43.33
N GLY A 286 15.48 10.46 44.33
CA GLY A 286 15.53 10.83 45.74
C GLY A 286 14.27 11.56 46.23
N ALA A 287 13.11 11.14 45.75
CA ALA A 287 11.81 11.71 46.08
C ALA A 287 10.74 10.62 46.25
N THR A 288 9.56 11.02 46.71
CA THR A 288 8.32 10.25 46.64
C THR A 288 7.33 10.99 45.74
N LEU A 289 6.42 10.23 45.15
CA LEU A 289 5.33 10.77 44.36
C LEU A 289 4.05 10.00 44.74
N THR A 290 2.91 10.69 44.83
CA THR A 290 1.61 10.04 45.04
C THR A 290 0.54 10.67 44.15
N TYR A 291 -0.51 9.89 43.90
CA TYR A 291 -1.69 10.30 43.15
C TYR A 291 -2.92 10.17 44.03
N GLU A 292 -3.73 11.22 44.10
CA GLU A 292 -5.01 11.23 44.79
C GLU A 292 -6.08 11.78 43.85
N GLU A 293 -7.16 11.02 43.62
CA GLU A 293 -8.35 11.58 42.98
C GLU A 293 -9.06 12.51 43.96
N ILE A 294 -9.24 13.77 43.55
CA ILE A 294 -9.98 14.77 44.32
C ILE A 294 -11.29 15.10 43.59
N GLU A 295 -12.11 15.98 44.16
CA GLU A 295 -13.45 16.28 43.65
C GLU A 295 -13.51 16.54 42.13
N GLY A 296 -14.46 15.88 41.46
CA GLY A 296 -14.66 15.95 40.02
C GLY A 296 -13.69 15.04 39.24
N ASP A 297 -13.12 15.58 38.18
CA ASP A 297 -12.14 14.89 37.33
C ASP A 297 -10.72 15.34 37.64
N TRP A 298 -10.42 15.67 38.89
CA TRP A 298 -9.12 16.22 39.26
C TRP A 298 -8.27 15.18 39.96
N ILE A 299 -6.97 15.22 39.69
CA ILE A 299 -5.95 14.43 40.35
C ILE A 299 -4.99 15.40 41.04
N LEU A 300 -4.75 15.17 42.32
CA LEU A 300 -3.68 15.81 43.08
C LEU A 300 -2.45 14.91 43.03
N ILE A 301 -1.36 15.46 42.50
CA ILE A 301 -0.05 14.83 42.46
C ILE A 301 0.79 15.50 43.53
N THR A 302 1.26 14.71 44.50
CA THR A 302 2.15 15.20 45.56
C THR A 302 3.55 14.66 45.29
N ILE A 303 4.53 15.56 45.17
CA ILE A 303 5.94 15.20 45.02
C ILE A 303 6.69 15.72 46.23
N GLU A 304 7.35 14.84 46.97
CA GLU A 304 8.10 15.19 48.19
C GLU A 304 9.55 14.72 48.08
N LYS A 305 10.48 15.58 48.46
CA LYS A 305 11.90 15.25 48.52
C LYS A 305 12.14 14.31 49.69
N LYS A 306 12.88 13.21 49.47
CA LYS A 306 13.32 12.37 50.58
C LYS A 306 14.41 13.10 51.38
N LEU A 307 14.20 13.16 52.69
CA LEU A 307 15.16 13.68 53.67
C LEU A 307 16.20 12.61 54.01
#